data_AF-A0A4Y2RV30-F1
#
_entry.id   AF-A0A4Y2RV30-F1
#
_cell.length_a   1.000
_cell.length_b   1.000
_cell.length_c   1.000
_cell.angle_alpha   90.00
_cell.angle_beta   90.00
_cell.angle_gamma   90.00
#
_symmetry.space_group_name_H-M   'P 1'
#
loop_
_entity.id
_entity.type
_entity.pdbx_description
1 polymer ?
#
loop_
_entity_poly.entity_id
_entity_poly.type
_entity_poly.pdbx_seq_one_letter_code
_entity_poly.pdbx_strand_id
1 'polypeptide(L)'
;MPKRKRGITGDAASRREAIRKRERRVVETEEERSRRLSTMTQRGQDRRAEETEEQRNSRLAVMGQRSQQRRAEETEEQRNSQLAVMAQRGQMRRAEET
;
A
#
# COMPACT_ATOMS: atom_id res chain seq x y z
N MET A 1 -5.77 -36.05 0.25
CA MET A 1 -6.62 -34.88 0.57
C MET A 1 -6.89 -34.07 -0.70
N PRO A 2 -8.14 -33.91 -1.17
CA PRO A 2 -8.42 -33.18 -2.40
C PRO A 2 -8.25 -31.66 -2.18
N LYS A 3 -7.33 -31.03 -2.91
CA LYS A 3 -7.15 -29.57 -2.90
C LYS A 3 -8.41 -28.92 -3.49
N ARG A 4 -9.13 -28.13 -2.68
CA ARG A 4 -10.25 -27.31 -3.16
C ARG A 4 -9.72 -26.29 -4.18
N LYS A 5 -9.95 -26.54 -5.47
CA LYS A 5 -9.73 -25.54 -6.52
C LYS A 5 -10.71 -24.41 -6.28
N ARG A 6 -10.21 -23.27 -5.78
CA ARG A 6 -11.00 -22.03 -5.70
C ARG A 6 -11.23 -21.59 -7.14
N GLY A 7 -12.41 -21.92 -7.68
CA GLY A 7 -12.76 -21.70 -9.07
C GLY A 7 -12.63 -20.23 -9.47
N ILE A 8 -12.23 -20.03 -10.72
CA ILE A 8 -12.11 -18.74 -11.42
C ILE A 8 -13.50 -18.15 -11.75
N THR A 9 -14.57 -18.66 -11.12
CA THR A 9 -15.90 -18.07 -11.14
C THR A 9 -15.97 -17.04 -10.01
N GLY A 10 -15.32 -15.90 -10.22
CA GLY A 10 -15.60 -14.71 -9.43
C GLY A 10 -17.07 -14.37 -9.63
N ASP A 11 -17.86 -14.62 -8.59
CA ASP A 11 -19.31 -14.46 -8.56
C ASP A 11 -19.75 -13.16 -9.25
N ALA A 12 -20.76 -13.26 -10.12
CA ALA A 12 -21.22 -12.13 -10.92
C ALA A 12 -21.67 -10.97 -10.01
N ALA A 13 -22.20 -11.24 -8.82
CA ALA A 13 -22.55 -10.21 -7.85
C ALA A 13 -21.30 -9.52 -7.27
N SER A 14 -20.24 -10.26 -6.94
CA SER A 14 -18.95 -9.72 -6.51
C SER A 14 -18.31 -8.81 -7.55
N ARG A 15 -18.37 -9.16 -8.85
CA ARG A 15 -17.90 -8.28 -9.94
C ARG A 15 -18.72 -7.00 -10.04
N ARG A 16 -20.05 -7.10 -9.98
CA ARG A 16 -20.96 -5.94 -9.99
C ARG A 16 -20.72 -5.02 -8.79
N GLU A 17 -20.42 -5.57 -7.62
CA GLU A 17 -20.10 -4.77 -6.43
C GLU A 17 -18.75 -4.04 -6.57
N ALA A 18 -17.73 -4.68 -7.15
CA ALA A 18 -16.43 -4.05 -7.41
C ALA A 18 -16.58 -2.87 -8.39
N ILE A 19 -17.40 -3.02 -9.44
CA ILE A 19 -17.70 -1.96 -10.40
C ILE A 19 -18.39 -0.78 -9.70
N ARG A 20 -19.47 -1.02 -8.95
CA ARG A 20 -20.15 0.04 -8.18
C ARG A 20 -19.24 0.78 -7.21
N LYS A 21 -18.37 0.04 -6.50
CA LYS A 21 -17.37 0.64 -5.59
C LYS A 21 -16.37 1.52 -6.36
N ARG A 22 -16.00 1.15 -7.59
CA ARG A 22 -15.11 1.95 -8.43
C ARG A 22 -15.81 3.19 -8.98
N GLU A 23 -17.02 3.06 -9.49
CA GLU A 23 -17.84 4.18 -9.97
C GLU A 23 -18.04 5.23 -8.89
N ARG A 24 -18.40 4.80 -7.67
CA ARG A 24 -18.51 5.72 -6.52
C ARG A 24 -17.21 6.49 -6.28
N ARG A 25 -16.05 5.83 -6.37
CA ARG A 25 -14.74 6.49 -6.17
C ARG A 25 -14.36 7.45 -7.30
N VAL A 26 -14.90 7.29 -8.51
CA VAL A 26 -14.62 8.16 -9.65
C VAL A 26 -15.39 9.46 -9.54
N VAL A 27 -16.61 9.42 -9.00
CA VAL A 27 -17.48 10.60 -8.83
C VAL A 27 -17.34 11.29 -7.47
N GLU A 28 -16.56 10.72 -6.55
CA GLU A 28 -16.28 11.30 -5.22
C GLU A 28 -15.65 12.69 -5.37
N THR A 29 -16.16 13.66 -4.61
CA THR A 29 -15.52 14.98 -4.47
C THR A 29 -14.19 14.86 -3.72
N GLU A 30 -13.32 15.88 -3.82
CA GLU A 30 -12.05 15.88 -3.09
C GLU A 30 -12.25 15.80 -1.56
N GLU A 31 -13.28 16.45 -1.03
CA GLU A 31 -13.61 16.40 0.40
C GLU A 31 -14.07 15.01 0.83
N GLU A 32 -14.94 14.35 0.05
CA GLU A 32 -15.40 12.98 0.33
C GLU A 32 -14.26 11.98 0.22
N ARG A 33 -13.40 12.13 -0.80
CA ARG A 33 -12.18 11.34 -0.97
C ARG A 33 -11.26 11.51 0.23
N SER A 34 -11.05 12.74 0.69
CA SER A 34 -10.20 13.07 1.83
C SER A 34 -10.76 12.48 3.13
N ARG A 35 -12.06 12.64 3.39
CA ARG A 35 -12.74 12.01 4.54
C ARG A 35 -12.59 10.49 4.51
N ARG A 36 -12.83 9.84 3.37
CA ARG A 36 -12.69 8.38 3.23
C ARG A 36 -11.26 7.91 3.49
N LEU A 37 -10.26 8.60 2.93
CA LEU A 37 -8.85 8.26 3.14
C LEU A 37 -8.40 8.50 4.59
N SER A 38 -8.91 9.56 5.23
CA SER A 38 -8.67 9.84 6.64
C SER A 38 -9.20 8.71 7.53
N THR A 39 -10.46 8.29 7.36
CA THR A 39 -11.03 7.16 8.10
C THR A 39 -10.25 5.86 7.89
N MET A 40 -9.81 5.58 6.66
CA MET A 40 -8.98 4.41 6.37
C MET A 40 -7.60 4.47 7.04
N THR A 41 -7.03 5.67 7.15
CA THR A 41 -5.73 5.92 7.79
C THR A 41 -5.84 5.72 9.29
N GLN A 42 -6.87 6.29 9.94
CA GLN A 42 -7.15 6.12 11.36
C GLN A 42 -7.30 4.64 11.71
N ARG A 43 -8.18 3.91 11.02
CA ARG A 43 -8.35 2.45 11.22
C ARG A 43 -7.07 1.65 10.96
N GLY A 44 -6.18 2.15 10.11
CA GLY A 44 -4.87 1.56 9.89
C GLY A 44 -3.92 1.77 11.06
N GLN A 45 -3.99 2.93 11.71
CA GLN A 45 -3.23 3.25 12.91
C GLN A 45 -3.74 2.45 14.11
N ASP A 46 -5.05 2.40 14.33
CA ASP A 46 -5.66 1.65 15.44
C ASP A 46 -5.23 0.17 15.40
N ARG A 47 -5.34 -0.47 14.23
CA ARG A 47 -4.86 -1.85 14.05
C ARG A 47 -3.38 -2.05 14.32
N ARG A 48 -2.53 -1.04 14.03
CA ARG A 48 -1.09 -1.12 14.31
C ARG A 48 -0.77 -0.88 15.78
N ALA A 49 -1.59 -0.12 16.48
CA ALA A 49 -1.45 0.10 17.91
C ALA A 49 -1.81 -1.17 18.69
N GLU A 50 -2.74 -1.98 18.17
CA GLU A 50 -3.17 -3.26 18.73
C GLU A 50 -2.29 -4.46 18.31
N GLU A 51 -1.28 -4.27 17.43
CA GLU A 51 -0.42 -5.37 16.98
C GLU A 51 0.49 -5.89 18.11
N THR A 52 0.56 -7.21 18.26
CA THR A 52 1.60 -7.84 19.08
C THR A 52 2.97 -7.73 18.41
N GLU A 53 4.06 -7.90 19.17
CA GLU A 53 5.41 -7.88 18.61
C GLU A 53 5.61 -8.91 17.49
N GLU A 54 5.06 -10.12 17.64
CA GLU A 54 5.11 -11.17 16.61
C GLU A 54 4.38 -10.76 15.33
N GLN A 55 3.19 -10.19 15.47
CA GLN A 55 2.40 -9.69 14.33
C GLN A 55 3.13 -8.54 13.62
N ARG A 56 3.70 -7.61 14.40
CA ARG A 56 4.49 -6.49 13.89
C ARG A 56 5.73 -6.98 13.14
N ASN A 57 6.47 -7.94 13.70
CA ASN A 57 7.65 -8.52 13.08
C ASN A 57 7.30 -9.26 11.78
N SER A 58 6.22 -10.05 11.79
CA SER A 58 5.71 -10.70 10.58
C SER A 58 5.33 -9.68 9.49
N ARG A 59 4.59 -8.62 9.86
CA ARG A 59 4.22 -7.55 8.93
C ARG A 59 5.45 -6.83 8.36
N LEU A 60 6.44 -6.51 9.19
CA LEU A 60 7.68 -5.87 8.75
C LEU A 60 8.48 -6.78 7.80
N ALA A 61 8.58 -8.08 8.10
CA ALA A 61 9.24 -9.06 7.24
C ALA A 61 8.60 -9.12 5.84
N VAL A 62 7.27 -9.20 5.77
CA VAL A 62 6.52 -9.20 4.50
C VAL A 62 6.74 -7.91 3.72
N MET A 63 6.74 -6.75 4.39
CA MET A 63 7.03 -5.46 3.73
C MET A 63 8.47 -5.39 3.21
N GLY A 64 9.43 -5.92 3.97
CA GLY A 64 10.83 -6.02 3.58
C GLY A 64 11.03 -6.87 2.33
N GLN A 65 10.47 -8.09 2.32
CA GLN A 65 10.49 -8.99 1.16
C GLN A 65 9.88 -8.35 -0.08
N ARG A 66 8.71 -7.71 0.05
CA ARG A 66 8.07 -7.01 -1.07
C ARG A 66 8.88 -5.82 -1.57
N SER A 67 9.63 -5.14 -0.70
CA SER A 67 10.53 -4.06 -1.09
C SER A 67 11.72 -4.58 -1.89
N GLN A 68 12.32 -5.69 -1.45
CA GLN A 68 13.41 -6.35 -2.16
C GLN A 68 12.97 -6.85 -3.53
N GLN A 69 11.79 -7.49 -3.63
CA GLN A 69 11.25 -7.92 -4.91
C GLN A 69 11.06 -6.74 -5.88
N ARG A 70 10.48 -5.63 -5.41
CA ARG A 70 10.30 -4.43 -6.24
C ARG A 70 11.62 -3.81 -6.70
N ARG A 71 12.66 -3.86 -5.88
CA ARG A 71 14.02 -3.40 -6.26
C ARG A 71 14.68 -4.33 -7.27
N ALA A 72 14.42 -5.64 -7.18
CA ALA A 72 14.94 -6.61 -8.14
C ALA A 72 14.28 -6.48 -9.53
N GLU A 73 13.02 -6.04 -9.57
CA GLU A 73 12.24 -5.80 -10.80
C GLU A 73 12.39 -4.34 -11.33
N GLU A 74 13.23 -3.52 -10.71
CA GLU A 74 13.37 -2.10 -11.04
C GLU A 74 14.20 -1.89 -12.32
N THR A 75 13.73 -1.01 -13.20
CA THR A 75 14.50 -0.58 -14.38
C THR A 75 15.62 0.38 -13.98
N GLU A 76 16.66 0.52 -14.80
CA GLU A 76 17.77 1.44 -14.52
C GLU A 76 17.30 2.90 -14.34
N GLU A 77 16.33 3.34 -15.14
CA GLU A 77 15.74 4.69 -15.04
C GLU A 77 15.04 4.89 -13.69
N GLN A 78 14.21 3.92 -13.28
CA GLN A 78 13.53 3.97 -11.99
C GLN A 78 14.52 3.98 -10.83
N ARG A 79 15.57 3.15 -10.90
CA ARG A 79 16.64 3.09 -9.90
C ARG A 79 17.38 4.43 -9.80
N ASN A 80 17.74 5.03 -10.93
CA ASN A 80 18.44 6.32 -10.96
C ASN A 80 17.56 7.44 -10.38
N SER A 81 16.27 7.48 -10.72
CA SER A 81 15.31 8.42 -10.13
C SER A 81 15.17 8.22 -8.61
N GLN A 82 15.05 6.96 -8.15
CA GLN A 82 14.99 6.63 -6.72
C GLN A 82 16.24 7.11 -5.97
N LEU A 83 17.43 6.85 -6.51
CA LEU A 83 18.70 7.30 -5.91
C LEU A 83 18.80 8.83 -5.86
N ALA A 84 18.38 9.53 -6.92
CA ALA A 84 18.37 10.99 -6.96
C ALA A 84 17.45 11.59 -5.88
N VAL A 85 16.25 11.04 -5.69
CA VAL A 85 15.32 11.46 -4.63
C VAL A 85 15.90 11.21 -3.24
N MET A 86 16.57 10.08 -3.03
CA MET A 86 17.22 9.80 -1.74
C MET A 86 18.38 10.77 -1.46
N ALA A 87 19.19 11.07 -2.47
CA ALA A 87 20.28 12.04 -2.35
C ALA A 87 19.73 13.44 -1.99
N GLN A 88 18.69 13.91 -2.70
CA GLN A 88 18.05 15.19 -2.42
C GLN A 88 17.48 15.26 -0.99
N ARG A 89 16.77 14.21 -0.55
CA ARG A 89 16.26 14.12 0.83
C ARG A 89 17.38 14.12 1.87
N GLY A 90 18.49 13.47 1.58
CA GLY A 90 19.68 13.50 2.43
C GLY A 90 20.26 14.90 2.56
N GLN A 91 20.31 15.68 1.47
CA GLN A 91 20.77 17.07 1.51
C GLN A 91 19.81 17.97 2.31
N MET A 92 18.49 17.84 2.11
CA MET A 92 17.51 18.62 2.87
C MET A 92 17.63 18.38 4.38
N ARG A 93 17.76 17.12 4.82
CA ARG A 93 17.94 16.81 6.25
C ARG A 93 19.18 17.46 6.83
N ARG A 94 20.31 17.41 6.12
CA ARG A 94 21.55 18.06 6.57
C ARG A 94 21.43 19.59 6.63
N ALA A 95 20.63 20.18 5.76
CA ALA A 95 20.36 21.62 5.75
C ALA A 95 19.32 22.05 6.81
N GLU A 96 18.45 21.15 7.26
CA GLU A 96 17.51 21.39 8.37
C GLU A 96 18.16 21.20 9.75
N GLU A 97 19.31 20.51 9.80
CA GLU A 97 20.10 20.31 11.02
C GLU A 97 21.03 21.50 11.35
N THR A 98 20.95 22.60 10.58
CA THR A 98 21.67 23.87 10.81
C THR A 98 20.75 24.98 11.28
#